data_AF-A0A5C2RVC9-F1
#
_entry.id   AF-A0A5C2RVC9-F1
#
_cell.length_a   1.000
_cell.length_b   1.000
_cell.length_c   1.000
_cell.angle_alpha   90.00
_cell.angle_beta   90.00
_cell.angle_gamma   90.00
#
_symmetry.space_group_name_H-M   'P 1'
#
loop_
_entity.id
_entity.type
_entity.pdbx_description
1 polymer ?
#
loop_
_entity_poly.entity_id
_entity_poly.type
_entity_poly.pdbx_seq_one_letter_code
_entity_poly.pdbx_strand_id
1 'polypeptide(L)'
;MLDVPEDELDTVVKRAHIESLRTAVATLHAHGWVFGDVREGNIFLPEDSVQLIDFDWCGKEGEARYPDDINLKSIEWHEGVSRGGLIKKEHDEYVLKKICDRYTFD
;
A
#
# COMPACT_ATOMS: atom_id res chain seq x y z
N MET A 1 5.89 -8.53 39.16
CA MET A 1 5.20 -8.90 37.91
C MET A 1 4.56 -7.60 37.45
N LEU A 2 5.18 -6.91 36.49
CA LEU A 2 4.68 -5.62 36.02
C LEU A 2 3.59 -5.91 34.98
N ASP A 3 2.37 -5.44 35.27
CA ASP A 3 1.30 -5.33 34.26
C ASP A 3 1.80 -4.37 33.18
N VAL A 4 2.05 -4.91 31.99
CA VAL A 4 2.24 -4.09 30.80
C VAL A 4 0.83 -3.77 30.28
N PRO A 5 0.48 -2.49 30.08
CA PRO A 5 -0.86 -2.13 29.59
C PRO A 5 -1.13 -2.82 28.25
N GLU A 6 -2.36 -3.26 28.06
CA GLU A 6 -2.87 -3.91 26.82
C GLU A 6 -2.72 -2.99 25.58
N ASP A 7 -2.35 -1.73 25.79
CA ASP A 7 -2.23 -0.66 24.80
C ASP A 7 -0.79 -0.41 24.30
N GLU A 8 0.23 -1.15 24.74
CA GLU A 8 1.55 -1.18 24.08
C GLU A 8 1.59 -2.20 22.92
N LEU A 9 0.52 -2.25 22.12
CA LEU A 9 0.57 -2.88 20.80
C LEU A 9 1.32 -1.95 19.85
N ASP A 10 2.65 -1.93 19.95
CA ASP A 10 3.45 -1.85 18.73
C ASP A 10 3.03 -3.07 17.91
N THR A 11 2.07 -2.91 17.00
CA THR A 11 1.63 -3.98 16.09
C THR A 11 2.85 -4.45 15.31
N VAL A 12 3.48 -5.51 15.80
CA VAL A 12 4.60 -6.15 15.13
C VAL A 12 4.10 -6.54 13.75
N VAL A 13 4.67 -5.93 12.71
CA VAL A 13 4.38 -6.34 11.33
C VAL A 13 4.91 -7.75 11.15
N LYS A 14 4.00 -8.71 11.04
CA LYS A 14 4.32 -10.14 10.85
C LYS A 14 4.57 -10.41 9.37
N ARG A 15 5.31 -11.49 9.08
CA ARG A 15 5.43 -12.02 7.71
C ARG A 15 4.05 -12.28 7.07
N ALA A 16 3.06 -12.72 7.84
CA ALA A 16 1.69 -12.92 7.39
C ALA A 16 1.05 -11.62 6.85
N HIS A 17 1.31 -10.47 7.47
CA HIS A 17 0.84 -9.17 6.97
C HIS A 17 1.48 -8.84 5.62
N ILE A 18 2.79 -9.07 5.48
CA ILE A 18 3.49 -8.80 4.22
C ILE A 18 2.93 -9.67 3.07
N GLU A 19 2.74 -10.96 3.32
CA GLU A 19 2.15 -11.86 2.32
C GLU A 19 0.68 -11.51 2.01
N SER A 20 -0.08 -11.09 3.03
CA SER A 20 -1.46 -10.63 2.86
C SER A 20 -1.54 -9.36 2.02
N LEU A 21 -0.65 -8.39 2.25
CA LEU A 21 -0.56 -7.16 1.46
C LEU A 21 -0.19 -7.45 -0.01
N ARG A 22 0.81 -8.31 -0.23
CA ARG A 22 1.19 -8.76 -1.59
C ARG A 22 0.00 -9.40 -2.30
N THR A 23 -0.72 -10.26 -1.59
CA THR A 23 -1.91 -10.94 -2.13
C THR A 23 -3.02 -9.96 -2.47
N ALA A 24 -3.28 -8.97 -1.63
CA ALA A 24 -4.30 -7.96 -1.86
C ALA A 24 -4.02 -7.13 -3.14
N VAL A 25 -2.80 -6.61 -3.28
CA VAL A 25 -2.39 -5.85 -4.47
C VAL A 25 -2.40 -6.73 -5.73
N ALA A 26 -1.85 -7.95 -5.66
CA ALA A 26 -1.87 -8.89 -6.77
C ALA A 26 -3.30 -9.25 -7.22
N THR A 27 -4.24 -9.35 -6.27
CA THR A 27 -5.65 -9.64 -6.57
C THR A 27 -6.29 -8.50 -7.36
N LEU A 28 -6.05 -7.23 -6.99
CA LEU A 28 -6.51 -6.08 -7.78
C LEU A 28 -5.96 -6.12 -9.20
N HIS A 29 -4.64 -6.34 -9.33
CA HIS A 29 -3.94 -6.36 -10.60
C HIS A 29 -4.43 -7.47 -11.53
N ALA A 30 -4.66 -8.67 -10.99
CA ALA A 30 -5.21 -9.81 -11.72
C ALA A 30 -6.60 -9.53 -12.32
N HIS A 31 -7.37 -8.62 -11.72
CA HIS A 31 -8.68 -8.18 -12.20
C HIS A 31 -8.62 -6.88 -13.03
N GLY A 32 -7.41 -6.43 -13.40
CA GLY A 32 -7.18 -5.23 -14.21
C GLY A 32 -7.41 -3.92 -13.46
N TRP A 33 -7.28 -3.94 -12.13
CA TRP A 33 -7.36 -2.75 -11.29
C TRP A 33 -5.98 -2.33 -10.80
N VAL A 34 -5.84 -1.04 -10.50
CA VAL A 34 -4.70 -0.41 -9.84
C VAL A 34 -5.20 0.29 -8.59
N PHE A 35 -4.43 0.27 -7.52
CA PHE A 35 -4.81 0.86 -6.24
C PHE A 35 -4.46 2.36 -6.18
N GLY A 36 -3.27 2.72 -6.65
CA GLY A 36 -2.80 4.09 -6.78
C GLY A 36 -2.13 4.66 -5.54
N ASP A 37 -2.65 4.36 -4.34
CA ASP A 37 -2.18 4.93 -3.08
C ASP A 37 -1.76 3.85 -2.07
N VAL A 38 -0.87 2.94 -2.49
CA VAL A 38 -0.30 1.92 -1.59
C VAL A 38 0.58 2.63 -0.56
N ARG A 39 0.03 2.95 0.62
CA ARG A 39 0.76 3.61 1.72
C ARG A 39 0.39 3.01 3.06
N GLU A 40 1.29 3.12 4.04
CA GLU A 40 1.08 2.62 5.41
C GLU A 40 -0.23 3.15 6.03
N GLY A 41 -0.55 4.43 5.80
CA GLY A 41 -1.81 5.01 6.27
C GLY A 41 -3.08 4.47 5.61
N ASN A 42 -2.96 3.71 4.51
CA ASN A 42 -4.05 3.06 3.78
C ASN A 42 -4.03 1.53 3.95
N ILE A 43 -3.24 1.03 4.89
CA ILE A 43 -3.13 -0.39 5.22
C ILE A 43 -3.64 -0.57 6.65
N PHE A 44 -4.76 -1.26 6.79
CA PHE A 44 -5.30 -1.69 8.07
C PHE A 44 -4.83 -3.11 8.39
N LEU A 45 -4.41 -3.34 9.63
CA LEU A 45 -3.83 -4.61 10.10
C LEU A 45 -4.69 -5.28 11.18
N PRO A 46 -5.86 -5.86 10.83
CA PRO A 46 -6.62 -6.64 11.80
C PRO A 46 -5.98 -8.02 11.99
N GLU A 47 -5.61 -8.31 13.25
CA GLU A 47 -5.06 -9.59 13.72
C GLU A 47 -3.78 -10.05 12.98
N ASP A 48 -3.95 -10.94 12.00
CA ASP A 48 -2.90 -11.54 11.16
C ASP A 48 -3.13 -11.26 9.66
N SER A 49 -4.02 -10.31 9.33
CA SER A 49 -4.41 -9.99 7.95
C SER A 49 -4.17 -8.53 7.59
N VAL A 50 -4.23 -8.22 6.29
CA VAL A 50 -4.20 -6.87 5.74
C VAL A 50 -5.51 -6.56 5.05
N GLN A 51 -6.00 -5.35 5.27
CA GLN A 51 -7.05 -4.73 4.47
C GLN A 51 -6.52 -3.43 3.88
N LEU A 52 -6.64 -3.27 2.56
CA LEU A 52 -6.47 -1.98 1.91
C LEU A 52 -7.71 -1.14 2.18
N ILE A 53 -7.53 0.14 2.50
CA ILE A 53 -8.59 1.12 2.73
C ILE A 53 -8.31 2.39 1.91
N ASP A 54 -9.28 3.31 1.80
CA ASP A 54 -9.13 4.55 1.00
C ASP A 54 -8.93 4.26 -0.50
N PHE A 55 -10.03 3.90 -1.17
CA PHE A 55 -10.06 3.49 -2.58
C PHE A 55 -10.30 4.66 -3.55
N ASP A 56 -10.15 5.91 -3.11
CA ASP A 56 -10.53 7.08 -3.92
C ASP A 56 -9.72 7.20 -5.22
N TRP A 57 -8.50 6.65 -5.28
CA TRP A 57 -7.68 6.61 -6.49
C TRP A 57 -7.74 5.28 -7.24
N CYS A 58 -8.32 4.25 -6.61
CA CYS A 58 -8.38 2.92 -7.18
C CYS A 58 -9.30 2.89 -8.39
N GLY A 59 -8.88 2.20 -9.45
CA GLY A 59 -9.66 2.13 -10.69
C GLY A 59 -9.10 1.13 -11.69
N LYS A 60 -9.72 1.07 -12.86
CA LYS A 60 -9.22 0.23 -13.96
C LYS A 60 -7.89 0.77 -14.50
N GLU A 61 -6.95 -0.13 -14.75
CA GLU A 61 -5.69 0.22 -15.41
C GLU A 61 -5.97 0.81 -16.80
N GLY A 62 -5.32 1.94 -17.12
CA GLY A 62 -5.57 2.68 -18.35
C GLY A 62 -6.71 3.70 -18.27
N GLU A 63 -7.50 3.69 -17.19
CA GLU A 63 -8.57 4.65 -16.93
C GLU A 63 -8.30 5.50 -15.68
N ALA A 64 -7.88 4.86 -14.59
CA ALA A 64 -7.59 5.52 -13.31
C ALA A 64 -6.47 6.55 -13.44
N ARG A 65 -6.63 7.70 -12.79
CA ARG A 65 -5.68 8.81 -12.82
C ARG A 65 -5.39 9.33 -11.43
N TYR A 66 -4.15 9.76 -11.23
CA TYR A 66 -3.81 10.54 -10.06
C TYR A 66 -4.49 11.91 -10.10
N PRO A 67 -4.85 12.49 -8.93
CA PRO A 67 -5.31 13.87 -8.85
C PRO A 67 -4.29 14.85 -9.44
N ASP A 68 -4.78 15.98 -9.95
CA ASP A 68 -3.90 17.06 -10.44
C ASP A 68 -3.10 17.70 -9.30
N ASP A 69 -3.58 17.61 -8.07
CA ASP A 69 -2.95 18.17 -6.87
C ASP A 69 -2.03 17.19 -6.12
N ILE A 70 -1.83 15.95 -6.61
CA ILE A 70 -0.97 14.93 -5.97
C ILE A 70 0.37 15.46 -5.47
N ASN A 71 0.77 15.03 -4.27
CA ASN A 71 2.04 15.37 -3.67
C ASN A 71 3.19 14.52 -4.25
N LEU A 72 3.93 15.10 -5.20
CA LEU A 72 5.11 14.48 -5.81
C LEU A 72 6.44 14.73 -5.06
N LYS A 73 6.42 15.49 -3.94
CA LYS A 73 7.64 15.96 -3.28
C LYS A 73 7.95 15.22 -1.97
N SER A 74 6.93 14.91 -1.18
CA SER A 74 7.12 14.31 0.16
C SER A 74 7.05 12.79 0.16
N ILE A 75 6.64 12.20 -0.96
CA ILE A 75 6.52 10.76 -1.14
C ILE A 75 7.41 10.39 -2.31
N GLU A 76 8.27 9.40 -2.09
CA GLU A 76 9.12 8.86 -3.14
C GLU A 76 8.32 7.82 -3.93
N TRP A 77 7.63 8.32 -4.95
CA TRP A 77 6.83 7.58 -5.92
C TRP A 77 7.70 6.91 -6.99
N HIS A 78 7.10 6.00 -7.78
CA HIS A 78 7.69 5.54 -9.03
C HIS A 78 7.92 6.73 -9.98
N GLU A 79 9.01 6.73 -10.75
CA GLU A 79 9.39 7.86 -11.62
C GLU A 79 8.36 8.22 -12.69
N GLY A 80 7.50 7.27 -13.06
CA GLY A 80 6.38 7.46 -14.00
C GLY A 80 5.15 8.17 -13.41
N VAL A 81 5.11 8.42 -12.09
CA VAL A 81 3.98 9.09 -11.44
C VAL A 81 4.00 10.58 -11.75
N SER A 82 2.84 11.11 -12.16
CA SER A 82 2.67 12.51 -12.53
C SER A 82 1.24 12.99 -12.24
N ARG A 83 1.07 14.31 -12.10
CA ARG A 83 -0.23 14.97 -11.91
C ARG A 83 -1.16 14.66 -13.07
N GLY A 84 -2.38 14.21 -12.79
CA GLY A 84 -3.35 13.80 -13.82
C GLY A 84 -2.95 12.57 -14.64
N GLY A 85 -1.79 11.96 -14.33
CA GLY A 85 -1.23 10.83 -15.04
C GLY A 85 -2.01 9.55 -14.77
N LEU A 86 -1.97 8.62 -15.73
CA LEU A 86 -2.57 7.30 -15.54
C LEU A 86 -1.86 6.54 -14.41
N ILE A 87 -2.65 5.92 -13.55
CA ILE A 87 -2.15 5.00 -12.54
C ILE A 87 -1.90 3.66 -13.25
N LYS A 88 -0.73 3.07 -12.97
CA LYS A 88 -0.29 1.82 -13.55
C LYS A 88 0.10 0.83 -12.46
N LYS A 89 0.06 -0.46 -12.76
CA LYS A 89 0.45 -1.50 -11.82
C LYS A 89 1.87 -1.34 -11.31
N GLU A 90 2.80 -0.89 -12.15
CA GLU A 90 4.20 -0.68 -11.76
C GLU A 90 4.34 0.40 -10.67
N HIS A 91 3.39 1.34 -10.59
CA HIS A 91 3.38 2.34 -9.53
C HIS A 91 3.04 1.70 -8.18
N ASP A 92 2.02 0.83 -8.14
CA ASP A 92 1.66 0.06 -6.93
C ASP A 92 2.81 -0.87 -6.53
N GLU A 93 3.39 -1.60 -7.47
CA GLU A 93 4.48 -2.55 -7.24
C GLU A 93 5.72 -1.86 -6.67
N TYR A 94 6.07 -0.68 -7.18
CA TYR A 94 7.20 0.10 -6.70
C TYR A 94 7.03 0.49 -5.23
N VAL A 95 5.86 1.02 -4.86
CA VAL A 95 5.62 1.44 -3.48
C VAL A 95 5.44 0.22 -2.55
N LEU A 96 4.76 -0.82 -3.04
CA LEU A 96 4.63 -2.11 -2.34
C LEU A 96 6.01 -2.69 -1.99
N LYS A 97 6.94 -2.74 -2.95
CA LYS A 97 8.29 -3.23 -2.71
C LYS A 97 8.97 -2.48 -1.58
N LYS A 98 8.86 -1.15 -1.56
CA LYS A 98 9.46 -0.31 -0.53
C LYS A 98 8.88 -0.55 0.86
N ILE A 99 7.56 -0.73 0.95
CA ILE A 99 6.91 -1.09 2.20
C ILE A 99 7.40 -2.46 2.66
N CYS A 100 7.40 -3.47 1.78
CA CYS A 100 7.90 -4.80 2.14
C CYS A 100 9.36 -4.76 2.61
N ASP A 101 10.26 -4.11 1.85
CA ASP A 101 11.69 -4.01 2.19
C ASP A 101 11.94 -3.34 3.56
N ARG A 102 11.04 -2.46 4.02
CA ARG A 102 11.12 -1.83 5.35
C ARG A 102 10.84 -2.82 6.49
N TYR A 103 10.04 -3.86 6.23
CA TYR A 103 9.54 -4.80 7.23
C TYR A 103 10.05 -6.23 7.04
N THR A 104 10.86 -6.48 6.01
CA THR A 104 11.65 -7.71 5.86
C THR A 104 13.12 -7.37 6.03
N PHE A 105 13.73 -7.93 7.07
CA PHE A 105 15.18 -8.00 7.22
C PHE A 105 15.59 -9.46 6.96
N ASP A 106 16.67 -9.64 6.17
CA ASP A 106 17.34 -10.94 6.01
C ASP A 106 17.90 -11.45 7.35
#